data_AF-A0A7S9C3S1-F1
#
_entry.id   AF-A0A7S9C3S1-F1
#
_cell.length_a   1.000
_cell.length_b   1.000
_cell.length_c   1.000
_cell.angle_alpha   90.00
_cell.angle_beta   90.00
_cell.angle_gamma   90.00
#
_symmetry.space_group_name_H-M   'P 1'
#
loop_
_entity.id
_entity.type
_entity.pdbx_description
1 polymer ?
#
loop_
_entity_poly.entity_id
_entity_poly.type
_entity_poly.pdbx_seq_one_letter_code
_entity_poly.pdbx_strand_id
1 'polypeptide(L)'
;MLAALLSLAGCGPGTGGTGTGHEQPDYLSLAGANPSAVCASGWAERLACQPPPPSSAADTRHPGTNKVVFASVGSVPAADYVVTFDANGVLLQGGCPRRSFEGDWGQLGNGAFAYFGAFSENKQVVPYNSSLLVRSTADGNGLMIEVHASSDGRLLLGPLLLQRVPAGGSGGTLRPC
;
A
#
# COMPACT_ATOMS: atom_id res chain seq x y z
N MET A 1 59.67 38.15 -3.84
CA MET A 1 60.07 37.36 -5.02
C MET A 1 59.03 36.26 -5.20
N LEU A 2 58.31 36.29 -6.34
CA LEU A 2 57.51 35.25 -7.02
C LEU A 2 56.61 34.30 -6.17
N ALA A 3 55.27 34.28 -6.30
CA ALA A 3 54.38 33.97 -7.44
C ALA A 3 54.03 32.47 -7.60
N ALA A 4 52.72 32.15 -7.50
CA ALA A 4 51.90 31.18 -8.27
C ALA A 4 50.83 30.52 -7.34
N LEU A 5 49.50 30.76 -7.38
CA LEU A 5 48.44 30.69 -8.40
C LEU A 5 48.04 29.25 -8.86
N LEU A 6 46.74 28.95 -8.68
CA LEU A 6 45.89 27.85 -9.24
C LEU A 6 46.11 26.44 -8.65
N SER A 7 45.10 25.68 -8.20
CA SER A 7 43.93 25.26 -8.99
C SER A 7 42.80 24.63 -8.14
N LEU A 8 41.58 24.73 -8.66
CA LEU A 8 40.29 24.14 -8.25
C LEU A 8 40.28 22.60 -8.12
N ALA A 9 39.55 22.07 -7.12
CA ALA A 9 38.64 20.89 -7.20
C ALA A 9 38.29 20.41 -5.77
N GLY A 10 37.05 20.24 -5.31
CA GLY A 10 35.74 20.50 -5.90
C GLY A 10 34.71 20.55 -4.77
N CYS A 11 33.72 21.43 -4.94
CA CYS A 11 32.42 21.25 -4.29
C CYS A 11 31.82 19.96 -4.88
N GLY A 12 31.92 18.87 -4.11
CA GLY A 12 31.16 17.66 -4.40
C GLY A 12 29.66 17.97 -4.39
N PRO A 13 28.87 17.29 -5.24
CA PRO A 13 27.44 17.57 -5.36
C PRO A 13 26.76 17.37 -4.01
N GLY A 14 25.92 18.32 -3.63
CA GLY A 14 25.05 18.20 -2.49
C GLY A 14 24.16 16.97 -2.63
N THR A 15 24.29 16.04 -1.70
CA THR A 15 23.19 15.18 -1.26
C THR A 15 22.73 15.80 0.06
N GLY A 16 21.65 16.59 0.07
CA GLY A 16 20.32 16.06 -0.20
C GLY A 16 19.91 15.34 1.07
N GLY A 17 19.16 16.04 1.94
CA GLY A 17 18.94 15.67 3.33
C GLY A 17 18.55 14.21 3.52
N THR A 18 19.23 13.52 4.43
CA THR A 18 18.69 12.31 5.03
C THR A 18 17.61 12.74 6.00
N GLY A 19 16.42 13.00 5.46
CA GLY A 19 15.20 13.03 6.26
C GLY A 19 15.21 11.81 7.17
N THR A 20 14.76 12.00 8.40
CA THR A 20 14.62 10.98 9.44
C THR A 20 13.56 9.95 9.04
N GLY A 21 13.77 9.24 7.93
CA GLY A 21 13.01 8.10 7.51
C GLY A 21 13.40 6.97 8.43
N HIS A 22 12.54 6.69 9.41
CA HIS A 22 12.48 5.36 10.00
C HIS A 22 12.53 4.37 8.84
N GLU A 23 13.62 3.58 8.71
CA GLU A 23 13.70 2.53 7.70
C GLU A 23 12.49 1.63 7.96
N GLN A 24 11.46 1.77 7.13
CA GLN A 24 10.25 0.97 7.27
C GLN A 24 10.70 -0.48 7.09
N PRO A 25 10.45 -1.36 8.07
CA PRO A 25 10.93 -2.72 7.98
C PRO A 25 10.33 -3.40 6.75
N ASP A 26 11.12 -4.24 6.09
CA ASP A 26 10.64 -5.06 4.98
C ASP A 26 9.65 -6.10 5.52
N TYR A 27 8.36 -5.74 5.51
CA TYR A 27 7.28 -6.56 6.04
C TYR A 27 7.07 -7.86 5.27
N LEU A 28 7.46 -7.92 3.98
CA LEU A 28 7.42 -9.14 3.20
C LEU A 28 8.44 -10.14 3.75
N SER A 29 9.69 -9.70 3.92
CA SER A 29 10.75 -10.53 4.51
C SER A 29 10.42 -10.95 5.95
N LEU A 30 9.87 -10.05 6.76
CA LEU A 30 9.43 -10.38 8.14
C LEU A 30 8.31 -11.42 8.18
N ALA A 31 7.41 -11.41 7.20
CA ALA A 31 6.34 -12.40 7.08
C ALA A 31 6.80 -13.73 6.46
N GLY A 32 8.04 -13.80 5.94
CA GLY A 32 8.49 -14.93 5.12
C GLY A 32 7.77 -15.01 3.77
N ALA A 33 7.27 -13.88 3.27
CA ALA A 33 6.62 -13.75 1.99
C ALA A 33 7.61 -13.31 0.91
N ASN A 34 7.34 -13.70 -0.33
CA ASN A 34 8.06 -13.19 -1.50
C ASN A 34 7.21 -12.13 -2.19
N PRO A 35 7.83 -11.07 -2.77
CA PRO A 35 7.13 -10.14 -3.64
C PRO A 35 6.37 -10.88 -4.74
N SER A 36 5.19 -10.39 -5.10
CA SER A 36 4.37 -10.95 -6.18
C SER A 36 3.70 -9.84 -6.99
N ALA A 37 3.21 -10.16 -8.19
CA ALA A 37 2.47 -9.22 -9.01
C ALA A 37 1.01 -9.17 -8.55
N VAL A 38 0.53 -8.04 -8.03
CA VAL A 38 -0.89 -7.92 -7.63
C VAL A 38 -1.84 -8.11 -8.81
N CYS A 39 -1.39 -7.76 -10.02
CA CYS A 39 -2.17 -7.95 -11.24
C CYS A 39 -2.33 -9.39 -11.70
N ALA A 40 -1.68 -10.35 -11.03
CA ALA A 40 -1.93 -11.79 -11.21
C ALA A 40 -2.91 -12.36 -10.16
N SER A 41 -3.47 -11.52 -9.27
CA SER A 41 -4.43 -11.94 -8.25
C SER A 41 -5.80 -12.29 -8.85
N GLY A 42 -6.58 -13.11 -8.13
CA GLY A 42 -7.95 -13.47 -8.53
C GLY A 42 -8.99 -12.35 -8.43
N TRP A 43 -8.56 -11.13 -8.11
CA TRP A 43 -9.39 -9.92 -8.03
C TRP A 43 -8.78 -8.76 -8.84
N ALA A 44 -7.80 -9.06 -9.72
CA ALA A 44 -7.10 -8.08 -10.55
C ALA A 44 -8.03 -7.30 -11.50
N GLU A 45 -9.22 -7.82 -11.82
CA GLU A 45 -10.24 -7.11 -12.60
C GLU A 45 -10.82 -5.88 -11.88
N ARG A 46 -10.59 -5.76 -10.57
CA ARG A 46 -10.97 -4.60 -9.74
C ARG A 46 -9.91 -3.52 -9.73
N LEU A 47 -8.71 -3.87 -10.15
CA LEU A 47 -7.57 -2.99 -10.24
C LEU A 47 -7.52 -2.30 -11.61
N ALA A 48 -6.62 -1.32 -11.73
CA ALA A 48 -6.30 -0.68 -13.01
C ALA A 48 -4.99 -1.24 -13.55
N CYS A 49 -4.92 -2.58 -13.63
CA CYS A 49 -3.80 -3.33 -14.18
C CYS A 49 -3.64 -3.03 -15.67
N GLN A 50 -2.45 -2.62 -16.08
CA GLN A 50 -2.13 -2.47 -17.49
C GLN A 50 -1.69 -3.81 -18.06
N PRO A 51 -2.05 -4.14 -19.32
CA PRO A 51 -1.41 -5.23 -20.01
C PRO A 51 0.10 -4.94 -20.09
N PRO A 52 0.97 -5.95 -19.94
CA PRO A 52 2.41 -5.76 -20.08
C PRO A 52 2.71 -5.13 -21.44
N PRO A 53 3.57 -4.09 -21.52
CA PRO A 53 3.90 -3.47 -22.79
C PRO A 53 4.54 -4.50 -23.73
N PRO A 54 4.23 -4.49 -25.04
CA PRO A 54 4.64 -5.54 -25.96
C PRO A 54 6.16 -5.61 -26.25
N SER A 55 6.97 -4.65 -25.78
CA SER A 55 8.38 -4.55 -26.19
C SER A 55 9.34 -3.94 -25.16
N SER A 56 8.98 -3.87 -23.89
CA SER A 56 9.89 -3.36 -22.86
C SER A 56 10.43 -4.52 -22.04
N ALA A 57 11.75 -4.58 -21.88
CA ALA A 57 12.35 -5.10 -20.65
C ALA A 57 11.94 -4.16 -19.50
N ALA A 58 10.63 -4.12 -19.20
CA ALA A 58 10.12 -3.60 -17.96
C ALA A 58 10.78 -4.40 -16.84
N ASP A 59 10.85 -3.85 -15.64
CA ASP A 59 11.20 -4.64 -14.46
C ASP A 59 10.15 -5.74 -14.32
N THR A 60 10.41 -6.88 -14.97
CA THR A 60 9.45 -7.92 -15.34
C THR A 60 9.07 -8.78 -14.16
N ARG A 61 9.66 -8.53 -12.99
CA ARG A 61 9.46 -9.45 -11.88
C ARG A 61 8.04 -9.34 -11.31
N HIS A 62 7.44 -8.16 -11.20
CA HIS A 62 6.11 -8.03 -10.56
C HIS A 62 5.27 -6.81 -11.03
N PRO A 63 4.55 -6.86 -12.17
CA PRO A 63 3.71 -5.73 -12.62
C PRO A 63 2.60 -5.38 -11.62
N GLY A 64 2.53 -4.10 -11.25
CA GLY A 64 1.53 -3.53 -10.34
C GLY A 64 0.33 -2.88 -11.04
N THR A 65 -0.61 -2.35 -10.25
CA THR A 65 -1.77 -1.59 -10.74
C THR A 65 -1.47 -0.10 -10.85
N ASN A 66 -2.18 0.62 -11.72
CA ASN A 66 -2.34 2.07 -11.54
C ASN A 66 -3.15 2.36 -10.27
N LYS A 67 -2.98 3.57 -9.73
CA LYS A 67 -3.73 4.06 -8.58
C LYS A 67 -5.25 3.86 -8.73
N VAL A 68 -5.85 3.12 -7.81
CA VAL A 68 -7.31 2.97 -7.68
C VAL A 68 -7.73 3.18 -6.23
N VAL A 69 -8.91 3.76 -6.03
CA VAL A 69 -9.44 4.10 -4.70
C VAL A 69 -10.78 3.41 -4.48
N PHE A 70 -10.94 2.85 -3.28
CA PHE A 70 -12.15 2.25 -2.78
C PHE A 70 -12.55 2.91 -1.45
N ALA A 71 -13.84 2.98 -1.19
CA ALA A 71 -14.39 3.59 0.03
C ALA A 71 -15.47 2.71 0.66
N SER A 72 -15.63 2.80 1.97
CA SER A 72 -16.66 2.05 2.71
C SER A 72 -18.07 2.37 2.22
N VAL A 73 -18.86 1.34 1.98
CA VAL A 73 -20.26 1.49 1.52
C VAL A 73 -21.15 2.13 2.58
N GLY A 74 -22.14 2.92 2.13
CA GLY A 74 -23.16 3.51 3.01
C GLY A 74 -22.75 4.78 3.76
N SER A 75 -21.50 5.23 3.61
CA SER A 75 -20.95 6.38 4.33
C SER A 75 -20.95 7.62 3.43
N VAL A 76 -22.12 8.26 3.28
CA VAL A 76 -22.29 9.53 2.55
C VAL A 76 -22.63 10.63 3.56
N PRO A 77 -22.01 11.84 3.50
CA PRO A 77 -21.14 12.35 2.43
C PRO A 77 -19.65 11.99 2.55
N ALA A 78 -19.22 11.31 3.62
CA ALA A 78 -17.81 10.99 3.85
C ALA A 78 -17.63 9.55 4.34
N ALA A 79 -16.60 8.89 3.81
CA ALA A 79 -16.31 7.48 4.06
C ALA A 79 -15.70 7.24 5.44
N ASP A 80 -16.07 6.13 6.09
CA ASP A 80 -15.42 5.69 7.33
C ASP A 80 -14.00 5.20 7.05
N TYR A 81 -13.83 4.51 5.92
CA TYR A 81 -12.56 3.97 5.45
C TYR A 81 -12.36 4.23 3.97
N VAL A 82 -11.11 4.49 3.61
CA VAL A 82 -10.65 4.64 2.23
C VAL A 82 -9.44 3.73 2.05
N VAL A 83 -9.41 3.03 0.92
CA VAL A 83 -8.32 2.14 0.53
C VAL A 83 -7.82 2.56 -0.83
N THR A 84 -6.51 2.79 -0.91
CA THR A 84 -5.80 3.10 -2.14
C THR A 84 -4.89 1.94 -2.49
N PHE A 85 -5.01 1.42 -3.70
CA PHE A 85 -4.05 0.48 -4.27
C PHE A 85 -3.23 1.22 -5.32
N ASP A 86 -1.91 1.08 -5.27
CA ASP A 86 -0.99 1.70 -6.22
C ASP A 86 0.27 0.83 -6.36
N ALA A 87 0.71 0.59 -7.59
CA ALA A 87 1.71 -0.43 -7.90
C ALA A 87 1.38 -1.79 -7.25
N ASN A 88 2.23 -2.32 -6.37
CA ASN A 88 1.96 -3.54 -5.58
C ASN A 88 1.62 -3.22 -4.12
N GLY A 89 1.44 -1.95 -3.77
CA GLY A 89 1.17 -1.49 -2.42
C GLY A 89 -0.32 -1.23 -2.14
N VAL A 90 -0.66 -1.19 -0.86
CA VAL A 90 -1.96 -0.75 -0.37
C VAL A 90 -1.80 0.23 0.78
N LEU A 91 -2.65 1.26 0.79
CA LEU A 91 -2.84 2.17 1.90
C LEU A 91 -4.32 2.17 2.29
N LEU A 92 -4.62 1.67 3.48
CA LEU A 92 -5.92 1.82 4.13
C LEU A 92 -5.84 2.92 5.18
N GLN A 93 -6.85 3.77 5.19
CA GLN A 93 -7.00 4.83 6.17
C GLN A 93 -8.43 4.82 6.69
N GLY A 94 -8.58 4.98 8.00
CA GLY A 94 -9.85 5.18 8.70
C GLY A 94 -9.93 6.58 9.28
N GLY A 95 -11.13 7.15 9.28
CA GLY A 95 -11.40 8.47 9.82
C GLY A 95 -11.22 8.54 11.34
N CYS A 96 -12.22 8.08 12.09
CA CYS A 96 -12.26 8.21 13.55
C CYS A 96 -12.80 6.94 14.26
N PRO A 97 -12.04 6.29 15.16
CA PRO A 97 -10.65 6.59 15.52
C PRO A 97 -9.71 6.47 14.31
N ARG A 98 -8.63 7.25 14.27
CA ARG A 98 -7.64 7.15 13.19
C ARG A 98 -7.00 5.77 13.23
N ARG A 99 -7.14 5.05 12.12
CA ARG A 99 -6.54 3.74 11.88
C ARG A 99 -5.88 3.77 10.52
N SER A 100 -4.76 3.10 10.36
CA SER A 100 -4.13 2.96 9.06
C SER A 100 -3.49 1.60 8.90
N PHE A 101 -3.48 1.10 7.68
CA PHE A 101 -2.65 -0.02 7.27
C PHE A 101 -1.87 0.37 6.02
N GLU A 102 -0.59 0.04 5.99
CA GLU A 102 0.26 0.17 4.81
C GLU A 102 1.02 -1.13 4.62
N GLY A 103 1.08 -1.65 3.41
CA GLY A 103 1.80 -2.89 3.11
C GLY A 103 1.91 -3.20 1.63
N ASP A 104 2.69 -4.23 1.34
CA ASP A 104 3.02 -4.67 -0.02
C ASP A 104 2.47 -6.06 -0.30
N TRP A 105 2.05 -6.27 -1.56
CA TRP A 105 1.50 -7.53 -2.02
C TRP A 105 2.59 -8.60 -2.10
N GLY A 106 2.31 -9.76 -1.52
CA GLY A 106 3.22 -10.88 -1.54
C GLY A 106 2.53 -12.23 -1.44
N GLN A 107 3.36 -13.26 -1.54
CA GLN A 107 2.95 -14.65 -1.45
C GLN A 107 3.79 -15.38 -0.40
N LEU A 108 3.13 -16.08 0.52
CA LEU A 108 3.78 -16.98 1.46
C LEU A 108 4.18 -18.29 0.76
N GLY A 109 5.15 -19.02 1.34
CA GLY A 109 5.59 -20.32 0.82
C GLY A 109 4.50 -21.39 0.74
N ASN A 110 3.37 -21.21 1.46
CA ASN A 110 2.19 -22.08 1.39
C ASN A 110 1.21 -21.70 0.26
N GLY A 111 1.55 -20.70 -0.56
CA GLY A 111 0.74 -20.21 -1.67
C GLY A 111 -0.29 -19.15 -1.30
N ALA A 112 -0.45 -18.80 -0.03
CA ALA A 112 -1.38 -17.75 0.39
C ALA A 112 -0.88 -16.36 -0.02
N PHE A 113 -1.80 -15.52 -0.51
CA PHE A 113 -1.51 -14.15 -0.90
C PHE A 113 -2.19 -13.16 0.04
N ALA A 114 -1.49 -12.08 0.35
CA ALA A 114 -2.00 -10.95 1.12
C ALA A 114 -1.13 -9.71 0.86
N TYR A 115 -1.59 -8.57 1.36
CA TYR A 115 -0.68 -7.48 1.65
C TYR A 115 -0.05 -7.71 3.01
N PHE A 116 1.27 -7.58 3.11
CA PHE A 116 2.01 -7.71 4.37
C PHE A 116 2.56 -6.34 4.77
N GLY A 117 2.32 -5.94 6.01
CA GLY A 117 2.52 -4.55 6.39
C GLY A 117 2.33 -4.27 7.87
N ALA A 118 2.05 -3.01 8.15
CA ALA A 118 1.85 -2.49 9.49
C ALA A 118 0.45 -1.90 9.66
N PHE A 119 -0.21 -2.27 10.76
CA PHE A 119 -1.45 -1.67 11.21
C PHE A 119 -1.19 -0.77 12.41
N SER A 120 -1.67 0.46 12.34
CA SER A 120 -1.57 1.45 13.40
C SER A 120 -2.96 1.89 13.84
N GLU A 121 -3.18 1.95 15.15
CA GLU A 121 -4.35 2.61 15.74
C GLU A 121 -3.92 3.89 16.48
N ASN A 122 -4.82 4.87 16.55
CA ASN A 122 -4.68 6.16 17.20
C ASN A 122 -3.59 6.26 18.30
N LYS A 123 -2.60 7.15 18.11
CA LYS A 123 -1.49 7.44 19.04
C LYS A 123 -0.59 6.24 19.40
N GLN A 124 -0.73 5.12 18.70
CA GLN A 124 0.16 3.97 18.88
C GLN A 124 1.55 4.31 18.37
N VAL A 125 2.56 4.11 19.23
CA VAL A 125 3.96 4.41 18.94
C VAL A 125 4.60 3.32 18.08
N VAL A 126 4.18 2.05 18.26
CA VAL A 126 4.74 0.89 17.55
C VAL A 126 3.63 0.19 16.80
N PRO A 127 3.62 0.19 15.46
CA PRO A 127 2.59 -0.50 14.67
C PRO A 127 2.63 -2.02 14.88
N TYR A 128 1.49 -2.67 14.65
CA TYR A 128 1.39 -4.13 14.62
C TYR A 128 1.79 -4.66 13.24
N ASN A 129 2.70 -5.63 13.19
CA ASN A 129 2.88 -6.45 11.99
C ASN A 129 1.56 -7.16 11.67
N SER A 130 1.08 -6.97 10.47
CA SER A 130 -0.25 -7.42 10.07
C SER A 130 -0.30 -7.78 8.60
N SER A 131 -1.35 -8.51 8.24
CA SER A 131 -1.69 -8.80 6.85
C SER A 131 -3.08 -8.29 6.52
N LEU A 132 -3.24 -7.76 5.31
CA LEU A 132 -4.53 -7.35 4.76
C LEU A 132 -4.94 -8.33 3.68
N LEU A 133 -6.07 -9.00 3.91
CA LEU A 133 -6.72 -9.93 2.99
C LEU A 133 -7.72 -9.17 2.13
N VAL A 134 -7.75 -9.51 0.84
CA VAL A 134 -8.69 -8.92 -0.14
C VAL A 134 -9.49 -10.04 -0.79
N ARG A 135 -10.80 -9.85 -0.88
CA ARG A 135 -11.73 -10.72 -1.61
C ARG A 135 -12.69 -9.89 -2.44
N SER A 136 -13.03 -10.34 -3.64
CA SER A 136 -14.14 -9.76 -4.39
C SER A 136 -15.46 -10.05 -3.66
N THR A 137 -16.38 -9.08 -3.66
CA THR A 137 -17.73 -9.28 -3.12
C THR A 137 -18.55 -10.20 -4.03
N ALA A 138 -19.59 -10.84 -3.48
CA ALA A 138 -20.42 -11.80 -4.22
C ALA A 138 -21.19 -11.17 -5.40
N ASP A 139 -21.55 -9.88 -5.29
CA ASP A 139 -22.16 -9.11 -6.38
C ASP A 139 -21.16 -8.72 -7.48
N GLY A 140 -19.86 -8.97 -7.24
CA GLY A 140 -18.79 -8.61 -8.14
C GLY A 140 -18.77 -7.12 -8.45
N ASN A 141 -19.05 -6.23 -7.49
CA ASN A 141 -18.92 -4.78 -7.70
C ASN A 141 -18.04 -4.09 -6.66
N GLY A 142 -17.62 -4.81 -5.63
CA GLY A 142 -16.82 -4.28 -4.53
C GLY A 142 -15.71 -5.21 -4.09
N LEU A 143 -15.02 -4.77 -3.04
CA LEU A 143 -14.03 -5.54 -2.33
C LEU A 143 -14.48 -5.71 -0.89
N MET A 144 -14.18 -6.87 -0.33
CA MET A 144 -14.19 -7.11 1.10
C MET A 144 -12.75 -7.21 1.58
N ILE A 145 -12.43 -6.49 2.64
CA ILE A 145 -11.09 -6.53 3.23
C ILE A 145 -11.13 -6.81 4.73
N GLU A 146 -10.09 -7.48 5.20
CA GLU A 146 -9.87 -7.79 6.60
C GLU A 146 -8.38 -7.59 6.92
N VAL A 147 -8.08 -7.00 8.07
CA VAL A 147 -6.70 -6.86 8.58
C VAL A 147 -6.53 -7.79 9.76
N HIS A 148 -5.50 -8.62 9.73
CA HIS A 148 -5.18 -9.60 10.76
C HIS A 148 -3.78 -9.34 11.33
N ALA A 149 -3.60 -9.57 12.63
CA ALA A 149 -2.28 -9.57 13.23
C ALA A 149 -1.47 -10.76 12.69
N SER A 150 -0.24 -10.51 12.25
CA SER A 150 0.63 -11.56 11.70
C SER A 150 1.07 -12.59 12.74
N SER A 151 1.07 -12.22 14.03
CA SER A 151 1.57 -13.08 15.12
C SER A 151 0.62 -14.23 15.49
N ASP A 152 -0.69 -13.98 15.48
CA ASP A 152 -1.71 -14.90 15.99
C ASP A 152 -2.94 -15.01 15.07
N GLY A 153 -2.94 -14.30 13.94
CA GLY A 153 -4.06 -14.28 12.98
C GLY A 153 -5.29 -13.55 13.49
N ARG A 154 -5.25 -12.89 14.65
CA ARG A 154 -6.39 -12.19 15.24
C ARG A 154 -6.86 -11.07 14.32
N LEU A 155 -8.17 -10.98 14.11
CA LEU A 155 -8.78 -9.90 13.35
C LEU A 155 -8.57 -8.56 14.08
N LEU A 156 -7.92 -7.62 13.42
CA LEU A 156 -7.68 -6.25 13.88
C LEU A 156 -8.70 -5.26 13.33
N LEU A 157 -9.13 -5.46 12.07
CA LEU A 157 -10.10 -4.61 11.40
C LEU A 157 -10.89 -5.40 10.33
N GLY A 158 -12.19 -5.17 10.25
CA GLY A 158 -13.06 -5.72 9.20
C GLY A 158 -14.07 -6.74 9.72
N PRO A 159 -14.82 -7.42 8.82
CA PRO A 159 -14.78 -7.23 7.37
C PRO A 159 -15.31 -5.85 6.94
N LEU A 160 -14.59 -5.18 6.02
CA LEU A 160 -15.03 -3.91 5.44
C LEU A 160 -15.48 -4.14 4.00
N LEU A 161 -16.73 -3.78 3.71
CA LEU A 161 -17.26 -3.75 2.35
C LEU A 161 -16.94 -2.39 1.71
N LEU A 162 -16.27 -2.44 0.57
CA LEU A 162 -15.79 -1.28 -0.14
C LEU A 162 -16.31 -1.24 -1.57
N GLN A 163 -16.64 -0.03 -2.05
CA GLN A 163 -16.99 0.23 -3.44
C GLN A 163 -15.95 1.13 -4.09
N ARG A 164 -15.76 0.94 -5.40
CA ARG A 164 -14.81 1.73 -6.17
C ARG A 164 -15.27 3.19 -6.23
N VAL A 165 -14.36 4.10 -5.94
CA VAL A 165 -14.61 5.54 -6.10
C VAL A 165 -14.30 5.92 -7.56
N PRO A 166 -15.26 6.53 -8.29
CA PRO A 166 -15.00 7.02 -9.64
C PRO A 166 -13.89 8.07 -9.65
N ALA A 167 -13.08 8.11 -10.71
CA ALA A 167 -12.13 9.19 -10.90
C ALA A 167 -12.89 10.54 -10.96
N GLY A 168 -12.67 11.41 -9.98
CA GLY A 168 -13.39 12.69 -9.82
C GLY A 168 -14.60 12.67 -8.88
N GLY A 169 -14.91 11.54 -8.24
CA GLY A 169 -15.97 11.45 -7.22
C GLY A 169 -15.52 11.93 -5.83
N SER A 170 -16.40 12.61 -5.10
CA SER A 170 -16.16 13.07 -3.72
C SER A 170 -16.15 11.96 -2.66
N GLY A 171 -16.59 10.75 -3.03
CA GLY A 171 -16.73 9.59 -2.13
C GLY A 171 -15.42 9.00 -1.59
N GLY A 172 -14.26 9.48 -2.05
CA GLY A 172 -12.95 9.11 -1.51
C GLY A 172 -12.49 9.96 -0.31
N THR A 173 -13.33 10.85 0.20
CA THR A 173 -12.98 11.71 1.34
C THR A 173 -13.27 10.99 2.65
N LEU A 174 -12.24 10.85 3.50
CA LEU A 174 -12.40 10.29 4.84
C LEU A 174 -13.22 11.23 5.73
N ARG A 175 -14.09 10.67 6.56
CA ARG A 175 -14.81 11.42 7.58
C ARG A 175 -13.80 12.01 8.58
N PRO A 176 -13.81 13.33 8.82
CA PRO A 176 -12.93 13.93 9.80
C PRO A 176 -13.29 13.48 11.21
N CYS A 177 -12.25 13.39 12.04
CA CYS A 177 -12.35 13.70 13.46
C CYS A 177 -12.38 15.23 13.61
#